data_AF-A0A3B9EW31-F1
#
_entry.id   AF-A0A3B9EW31-F1
#
_cell.length_a   1.000
_cell.length_b   1.000
_cell.length_c   1.000
_cell.angle_alpha   90.00
_cell.angle_beta   90.00
_cell.angle_gamma   90.00
#
_symmetry.space_group_name_H-M   'P 1'
#
loop_
_entity.id
_entity.type
_entity.pdbx_description
1 polymer ?
#
loop_
_entity_poly.entity_id
_entity_poly.type
_entity_poly.pdbx_seq_one_letter_code
_entity_poly.pdbx_strand_id
1 'polypeptide(L)'
;KADMPLIGPLLDYEWVAYAFSWFGAFYDLTIPFFLWNRKTRPFAYITVIIFHILTWLLFPIGVFPWVMIFSTLIFFGDDFHQKVLSRLDGIFKLPASANFTQSRIHPALRIFFIIFLAWQVLWPWRFMAYPGKLFWTEQGYRLSWRVMLMEKAGYVTFHITDPRTGRSGEAHPSDYLTPNQEKQMSTQPDLILQFAHYLEKEYQAKGVEDPVITAEAYVTLNGQGSRLFIDPEADLTEKDDSFAPKEWILDYED
;
A
#
# COMPACT_ATOMS: atom_id res chain seq x y z
N LYS A 1 16.03 10.94 -12.00
CA LYS A 1 15.44 10.11 -13.10
C LYS A 1 15.76 10.67 -14.49
N ALA A 2 16.13 11.95 -14.61
CA ALA A 2 16.70 12.53 -15.83
C ALA A 2 17.96 11.78 -16.36
N ASP A 3 18.57 10.93 -15.53
CA ASP A 3 19.76 10.13 -15.87
C ASP A 3 19.46 8.85 -16.67
N MET A 4 18.19 8.56 -17.02
CA MET A 4 17.86 7.43 -17.87
C MET A 4 18.27 7.68 -19.32
N PRO A 5 19.00 6.75 -19.97
CA PRO A 5 19.40 6.92 -21.36
C PRO A 5 18.16 7.02 -22.27
N LEU A 6 18.23 7.93 -23.25
CA LEU A 6 17.18 8.30 -24.23
C LEU A 6 15.91 8.99 -23.68
N ILE A 7 15.34 8.54 -22.57
CA ILE A 7 14.02 9.02 -22.11
C ILE A 7 14.15 10.12 -21.05
N GLY A 8 15.25 10.12 -20.28
CA GLY A 8 15.49 11.09 -19.19
C GLY A 8 15.27 12.55 -19.59
N PRO A 9 15.90 13.06 -20.67
CA PRO A 9 15.72 14.45 -21.10
C PRO A 9 14.30 14.80 -21.54
N LEU A 10 13.49 13.82 -21.97
CA LEU A 10 12.10 14.06 -22.34
C LEU A 10 11.22 14.22 -21.09
N LEU A 11 11.55 13.55 -19.99
CA LEU A 11 10.77 13.58 -18.76
C LEU A 11 10.83 14.94 -18.04
N ASP A 12 11.78 15.80 -18.40
CA ASP A 12 11.90 17.16 -17.84
C ASP A 12 10.84 18.13 -18.40
N TYR A 13 10.18 17.79 -19.51
CA TYR A 13 9.17 18.65 -20.12
C TYR A 13 7.77 18.37 -19.57
N GLU A 14 7.09 19.42 -19.10
CA GLU A 14 5.74 19.33 -18.53
C GLU A 14 4.72 18.70 -19.50
N TRP A 15 4.80 19.02 -20.79
CA TRP A 15 3.91 18.45 -21.80
C TRP A 15 4.05 16.92 -21.92
N VAL A 16 5.24 16.37 -21.66
CA VAL A 16 5.47 14.92 -21.66
C VAL A 16 4.73 14.28 -20.50
N ALA A 17 4.72 14.92 -19.32
CA ALA A 17 3.94 14.46 -18.19
C ALA A 17 2.44 14.39 -18.52
N TYR A 18 1.86 15.46 -19.07
CA TYR A 18 0.45 15.45 -19.48
C TYR A 18 0.16 14.40 -20.57
N ALA A 19 1.04 14.25 -21.56
CA ALA A 19 0.89 13.26 -22.61
C ALA A 19 0.87 11.83 -22.04
N PHE A 20 1.79 11.52 -21.12
CA PHE A 20 1.83 10.22 -20.44
C PHE A 20 0.59 9.99 -19.58
N SER A 21 0.09 11.01 -18.87
CA SER A 21 -1.14 10.90 -18.07
C SER A 21 -2.36 10.57 -18.92
N TRP A 22 -2.58 11.31 -20.01
CA TRP A 22 -3.71 11.07 -20.91
C TRP A 22 -3.58 9.74 -21.66
N PHE A 23 -2.37 9.37 -22.09
CA PHE A 23 -2.12 8.08 -22.70
C PHE A 23 -2.40 6.93 -21.73
N GLY A 24 -1.90 7.02 -20.49
CA GLY A 24 -2.14 6.02 -19.45
C GLY A 24 -3.63 5.86 -19.14
N ALA A 25 -4.35 6.97 -18.96
CA ALA A 25 -5.79 6.94 -18.74
C ALA A 25 -6.55 6.28 -19.92
N PHE A 26 -6.23 6.67 -21.16
CA PHE A 26 -6.84 6.06 -22.34
C PHE A 26 -6.52 4.57 -22.44
N TYR A 27 -5.27 4.19 -22.17
CA TYR A 27 -4.83 2.80 -22.20
C TYR A 27 -5.60 1.95 -21.17
N ASP A 28 -5.65 2.39 -19.92
CA ASP A 28 -6.31 1.66 -18.83
C ASP A 28 -7.82 1.53 -19.06
N LEU A 29 -8.46 2.54 -19.64
CA LEU A 29 -9.89 2.51 -19.96
C LEU A 29 -10.23 1.60 -21.14
N THR A 30 -9.27 1.29 -22.02
CA THR A 30 -9.53 0.54 -23.26
C THR A 30 -8.99 -0.88 -23.24
N ILE A 31 -7.90 -1.14 -22.52
CA ILE A 31 -7.22 -2.44 -22.53
C ILE A 31 -8.10 -3.63 -22.15
N PRO A 32 -9.09 -3.55 -21.21
CA PRO A 32 -9.93 -4.69 -20.90
C PRO A 32 -10.76 -5.17 -22.10
N PHE A 33 -11.22 -4.27 -22.96
CA PHE A 33 -11.99 -4.61 -24.15
C PHE A 33 -11.13 -5.30 -25.22
N PHE A 34 -9.88 -4.87 -25.37
CA PHE A 34 -8.93 -5.52 -26.27
C PHE A 34 -8.48 -6.89 -25.77
N LEU A 35 -8.35 -7.08 -24.45
CA LEU A 35 -8.08 -8.37 -23.84
C LEU A 35 -9.29 -9.32 -23.94
N TRP A 36 -10.50 -8.79 -23.80
CA TRP A 36 -11.74 -9.57 -23.95
C TRP A 36 -11.83 -10.18 -25.36
N ASN A 37 -11.59 -9.40 -26.41
CA ASN A 37 -11.69 -9.88 -27.79
C ASN A 37 -10.56 -10.87 -28.14
N ARG A 38 -10.95 -12.12 -28.45
CA ARG A 38 -10.03 -13.23 -28.76
C ARG A 38 -9.01 -12.91 -29.86
N LYS A 39 -9.37 -12.09 -30.85
CA LYS A 39 -8.48 -11.74 -31.98
C LYS A 39 -7.39 -10.73 -31.58
N THR A 40 -7.73 -9.76 -30.72
CA THR A 40 -6.82 -8.70 -30.30
C THR A 40 -6.03 -9.08 -29.05
N ARG A 41 -6.52 -10.01 -28.25
CA ARG A 41 -5.94 -10.46 -26.98
C ARG A 41 -4.42 -10.69 -26.97
N PRO A 42 -3.80 -11.44 -27.91
CA PRO A 42 -2.35 -11.64 -27.86
C PRO A 42 -1.58 -10.32 -28.04
N PHE A 43 -2.04 -9.44 -28.93
CA PHE A 43 -1.42 -8.12 -29.13
C PHE A 43 -1.66 -7.21 -27.92
N ALA A 44 -2.88 -7.22 -27.38
CA ALA A 44 -3.23 -6.49 -26.16
C ALA A 44 -2.33 -6.91 -24.99
N TYR A 45 -2.12 -8.21 -24.80
CA TYR A 45 -1.25 -8.73 -23.74
C TYR A 45 0.22 -8.31 -23.92
N ILE A 46 0.74 -8.26 -25.15
CA ILE A 46 2.07 -7.69 -25.41
C ILE A 46 2.14 -6.23 -24.95
N THR A 47 1.11 -5.43 -25.27
CA THR A 47 1.07 -4.03 -24.79
C THR A 47 0.98 -3.95 -23.27
N VAL A 48 0.29 -4.88 -22.60
CA VAL A 48 0.21 -4.94 -21.12
C VAL A 48 1.60 -5.16 -20.54
N ILE A 49 2.38 -6.08 -21.11
CA ILE A 49 3.76 -6.32 -20.68
C ILE A 49 4.60 -5.05 -20.85
N ILE A 50 4.55 -4.42 -22.04
CA ILE A 50 5.32 -3.21 -22.32
C ILE A 50 4.93 -2.08 -21.36
N PHE A 51 3.62 -1.83 -21.20
CA PHE A 51 3.10 -0.81 -20.30
C PHE A 51 3.56 -1.02 -18.87
N HIS A 52 3.43 -2.24 -18.34
CA HIS A 52 3.84 -2.54 -16.97
C HIS A 52 5.36 -2.47 -16.78
N ILE A 53 6.16 -2.90 -17.76
CA ILE A 53 7.63 -2.71 -17.72
C ILE A 53 7.98 -1.22 -17.72
N LEU A 54 7.34 -0.40 -18.55
CA LEU A 54 7.55 1.05 -18.56
C LEU A 54 7.16 1.66 -17.21
N THR A 55 6.02 1.29 -16.64
CA THR A 55 5.62 1.79 -15.31
C THR A 55 6.58 1.33 -14.21
N TRP A 56 7.11 0.11 -14.28
CA TRP A 56 8.11 -0.39 -13.34
C TRP A 56 9.43 0.39 -13.41
N LEU A 57 9.89 0.69 -14.63
CA LEU A 57 11.09 1.50 -14.86
C LEU A 57 10.88 2.93 -14.36
N LEU A 58 9.74 3.53 -14.71
CA LEU A 58 9.44 4.93 -14.43
C LEU A 58 8.97 5.18 -12.99
N PHE A 59 8.36 4.20 -12.33
CA PHE A 59 7.79 4.35 -10.98
C PHE A 59 8.20 3.18 -10.08
N PRO A 60 8.80 3.44 -8.90
CA PRO A 60 9.23 2.39 -7.96
C PRO A 60 8.04 1.81 -7.19
N ILE A 61 7.11 1.16 -7.88
CA ILE A 61 5.85 0.60 -7.33
C ILE A 61 5.98 -0.89 -6.92
N GLY A 62 7.22 -1.34 -6.68
CA GLY A 62 7.53 -2.67 -6.15
C GLY A 62 7.11 -3.81 -7.07
N VAL A 63 6.45 -4.83 -6.49
CA VAL A 63 6.06 -6.07 -7.18
C VAL A 63 4.83 -5.91 -8.08
N PHE A 64 4.11 -4.79 -7.97
CA PHE A 64 2.82 -4.57 -8.62
C PHE A 64 2.85 -4.86 -10.14
N PRO A 65 3.81 -4.35 -10.93
CA PRO A 65 3.80 -4.57 -12.38
C PRO A 65 3.87 -6.05 -12.78
N TRP A 66 4.66 -6.82 -12.05
CA TRP A 66 4.82 -8.26 -12.26
C TRP A 66 3.54 -9.01 -11.94
N VAL A 67 2.94 -8.71 -10.78
CA VAL A 67 1.65 -9.31 -10.37
C VAL A 67 0.58 -9.03 -11.41
N MET A 68 0.51 -7.80 -11.93
CA MET A 68 -0.49 -7.43 -12.94
C MET A 68 -0.27 -8.16 -14.26
N ILE A 69 0.97 -8.24 -14.77
CA ILE A 69 1.28 -9.00 -15.97
C ILE A 69 0.77 -10.44 -15.85
N PHE A 70 1.12 -11.14 -14.77
CA PHE A 70 0.70 -12.54 -14.60
C PHE A 70 -0.81 -12.68 -14.33
N SER A 71 -1.42 -11.76 -13.59
CA SER A 71 -2.85 -11.80 -13.28
C SER A 71 -3.70 -11.59 -14.52
N THR A 72 -3.27 -10.76 -15.48
CA THR A 72 -4.00 -10.52 -16.74
C THR A 72 -4.07 -11.75 -17.66
N LEU A 73 -3.29 -12.81 -17.37
CA LEU A 73 -3.46 -14.10 -18.05
C LEU A 73 -4.87 -14.68 -17.85
N ILE A 74 -5.63 -14.25 -16.84
CA ILE A 74 -7.03 -14.64 -16.63
C ILE A 74 -7.94 -14.36 -17.84
N PHE A 75 -7.56 -13.41 -18.70
CA PHE A 75 -8.30 -13.12 -19.92
C PHE A 75 -8.10 -14.19 -21.01
N PHE A 76 -7.13 -15.08 -20.89
CA PHE A 76 -6.91 -16.17 -21.85
C PHE A 76 -7.98 -17.27 -21.69
N GLY A 77 -8.23 -17.99 -22.78
CA GLY A 77 -9.24 -19.06 -22.79
C GLY A 77 -8.79 -20.28 -22.01
N ASP A 78 -9.75 -21.15 -21.67
CA ASP A 78 -9.51 -22.44 -21.05
C ASP A 78 -8.50 -23.30 -21.82
N ASP A 79 -8.57 -23.31 -23.16
CA ASP A 79 -7.59 -23.98 -24.04
C ASP A 79 -6.12 -23.61 -23.71
N PHE A 80 -5.87 -22.33 -23.42
CA PHE A 80 -4.53 -21.85 -23.10
C PHE A 80 -4.10 -22.36 -21.73
N HIS A 81 -4.96 -22.23 -20.72
CA HIS A 81 -4.66 -22.68 -19.37
C HIS A 81 -4.47 -24.19 -19.29
N GLN A 82 -5.30 -24.98 -19.99
CA GLN A 82 -5.15 -26.43 -20.08
C GLN A 82 -3.81 -26.83 -20.73
N LYS A 83 -3.37 -26.11 -21.78
CA LYS A 83 -2.04 -26.35 -22.40
C LYS A 83 -0.87 -26.00 -21.48
N VAL A 84 -1.01 -24.96 -20.66
CA VAL A 84 0.02 -24.60 -19.68
C VAL A 84 0.09 -25.67 -18.58
N LEU A 85 -1.06 -26.06 -18.03
CA LEU A 85 -1.13 -27.10 -16.99
C LEU A 85 -0.58 -28.44 -17.49
N SER A 86 -0.95 -28.89 -18.69
CA SER A 86 -0.43 -30.16 -19.22
C SER A 86 1.08 -30.17 -19.44
N ARG A 87 1.68 -29.02 -19.77
CA ARG A 87 3.15 -28.87 -19.82
C ARG A 87 3.78 -28.95 -18.44
N LEU A 88 3.16 -28.32 -17.44
CA LEU A 88 3.62 -28.38 -16.06
C LEU A 88 3.50 -29.79 -15.49
N ASP A 89 2.41 -30.51 -15.78
CA ASP A 89 2.22 -31.91 -15.41
C ASP A 89 3.35 -32.80 -15.97
N GLY A 90 3.75 -32.56 -17.22
CA GLY A 90 4.89 -33.26 -17.84
C GLY A 90 6.23 -32.99 -17.15
N ILE A 91 6.43 -31.78 -16.61
CA ILE A 91 7.65 -31.38 -15.90
C ILE A 91 7.67 -31.92 -14.46
N PHE A 92 6.56 -31.77 -13.75
CA PHE A 92 6.46 -32.07 -12.32
C PHE A 92 5.89 -33.46 -12.01
N LYS A 93 5.50 -34.24 -13.04
CA LYS A 93 4.88 -35.58 -12.93
C LYS A 93 3.72 -35.59 -11.93
N LEU A 94 2.87 -34.58 -12.01
CA LEU A 94 1.71 -34.45 -11.11
C LEU A 94 0.73 -35.61 -11.36
N PRO A 95 0.07 -36.13 -10.31
CA PRO A 95 -0.93 -37.17 -10.46
C PRO A 95 -2.06 -36.69 -11.38
N ALA A 96 -2.53 -37.59 -12.26
CA ALA A 96 -3.57 -37.30 -13.24
C ALA A 96 -4.76 -36.60 -12.59
N SER A 97 -5.18 -35.48 -13.19
CA SER A 97 -6.25 -34.63 -12.69
C SER A 97 -7.53 -35.46 -12.52
N ALA A 98 -8.15 -35.41 -11.33
CA ALA A 98 -9.44 -36.03 -11.09
C ALA A 98 -10.47 -35.52 -12.10
N ASN A 99 -11.33 -36.40 -12.61
CA ASN A 99 -12.45 -36.01 -13.46
C ASN A 99 -13.33 -35.00 -12.70
N PHE A 100 -13.24 -33.73 -13.07
CA PHE A 100 -14.09 -32.68 -12.52
C PHE A 100 -15.51 -32.92 -13.00
N THR A 101 -16.34 -33.53 -12.16
CA THR A 101 -17.78 -33.56 -12.39
C THR A 101 -18.32 -32.15 -12.22
N GLN A 102 -19.27 -31.77 -13.08
CA GLN A 102 -19.87 -30.45 -13.05
C GLN A 102 -20.72 -30.31 -11.79
N SER A 103 -20.09 -29.81 -10.72
CA SER A 103 -20.73 -29.61 -9.42
C SER A 103 -21.65 -28.40 -9.48
N ARG A 104 -22.90 -28.56 -9.03
CA ARG A 104 -23.78 -27.41 -8.78
C ARG A 104 -23.19 -26.60 -7.63
N ILE A 105 -23.05 -25.29 -7.82
CA ILE A 105 -22.57 -24.39 -6.77
C ILE A 105 -23.48 -24.55 -5.55
N HIS A 106 -22.90 -25.01 -4.44
CA HIS A 106 -23.62 -25.20 -3.18
C HIS A 106 -24.25 -23.87 -2.73
N PRO A 107 -25.49 -23.83 -2.22
CA PRO A 107 -26.14 -22.59 -1.79
C PRO A 107 -25.30 -21.75 -0.80
N ALA A 108 -24.55 -22.40 0.09
CA ALA A 108 -23.63 -21.71 1.00
C ALA A 108 -22.51 -20.94 0.28
N LEU A 109 -21.95 -21.50 -0.80
CA LEU A 109 -20.93 -20.81 -1.61
C LEU A 109 -21.53 -19.60 -2.32
N ARG A 110 -22.77 -19.70 -2.80
CA ARG A 110 -23.48 -18.55 -3.38
C ARG A 110 -23.63 -17.43 -2.35
N ILE A 111 -24.07 -17.74 -1.13
CA ILE A 111 -24.21 -16.76 -0.04
C ILE A 111 -22.85 -16.15 0.29
N PHE A 112 -21.81 -16.98 0.43
CA PHE A 112 -20.44 -16.52 0.65
C PHE A 112 -19.98 -15.51 -0.40
N PHE A 113 -20.15 -15.82 -1.69
CA PHE A 113 -19.74 -14.90 -2.77
C PHE A 113 -20.54 -13.60 -2.76
N ILE A 114 -21.83 -13.64 -2.43
CA ILE A 114 -22.64 -12.41 -2.29
C ILE A 114 -22.07 -11.54 -1.17
N ILE A 115 -21.83 -12.11 0.01
CA ILE A 115 -21.25 -11.38 1.15
C ILE A 115 -19.85 -10.86 0.80
N PHE A 116 -19.01 -11.69 0.19
CA PHE A 116 -17.67 -11.32 -0.22
C PHE A 116 -17.67 -10.16 -1.21
N LEU A 117 -18.52 -10.20 -2.24
CA LEU A 117 -18.63 -9.12 -3.23
C LEU A 117 -19.19 -7.84 -2.60
N ALA A 118 -20.20 -7.96 -1.73
CA ALA A 118 -20.71 -6.82 -0.97
C ALA A 118 -19.61 -6.19 -0.11
N TRP A 119 -18.80 -7.00 0.58
CA TRP A 119 -17.65 -6.54 1.33
C TRP A 119 -16.61 -5.84 0.45
N GLN A 120 -16.23 -6.43 -0.68
CA GLN A 120 -15.26 -5.85 -1.62
C GLN A 120 -15.73 -4.50 -2.18
N VAL A 121 -17.05 -4.29 -2.31
CA VAL A 121 -17.61 -3.02 -2.76
C VAL A 121 -17.74 -2.01 -1.63
N LEU A 122 -18.19 -2.41 -0.44
CA LEU A 122 -18.53 -1.49 0.66
C LEU A 122 -17.30 -1.10 1.50
N TRP A 123 -16.42 -2.05 1.79
CA TRP A 123 -15.28 -1.83 2.69
C TRP A 123 -14.31 -0.73 2.23
N PRO A 124 -14.05 -0.55 0.91
CA PRO A 124 -13.24 0.56 0.41
C PRO A 124 -13.81 1.95 0.74
N TRP A 125 -15.10 2.08 1.03
CA TRP A 125 -15.75 3.37 1.33
C TRP A 125 -15.70 3.74 2.81
N ARG A 126 -15.18 2.87 3.68
CA ARG A 126 -15.12 3.14 5.13
C ARG A 126 -14.37 4.42 5.50
N PHE A 127 -13.49 4.92 4.63
CA PHE A 127 -12.81 6.20 4.83
C PHE A 127 -13.78 7.37 5.07
N MET A 128 -15.01 7.29 4.53
CA MET A 128 -16.04 8.31 4.73
C MET A 128 -16.55 8.40 6.17
N ALA A 129 -16.33 7.37 6.99
CA ALA A 129 -16.75 7.32 8.38
C ALA A 129 -15.71 7.94 9.33
N TYR A 130 -14.51 8.28 8.84
CA TYR A 130 -13.46 8.87 9.67
C TYR A 130 -13.44 10.40 9.53
N PRO A 131 -13.18 11.13 10.63
CA PRO A 131 -12.96 12.56 10.57
C PRO A 131 -11.60 12.91 9.94
N GLY A 132 -11.45 14.16 9.53
CA GLY A 132 -10.20 14.71 8.99
C GLY A 132 -9.94 14.37 7.52
N LYS A 133 -8.74 14.73 7.03
CA LYS A 133 -8.34 14.49 5.63
C LYS A 133 -7.74 13.10 5.47
N LEU A 134 -8.32 12.29 4.59
CA LEU A 134 -7.92 10.89 4.34
C LEU A 134 -6.40 10.71 4.09
N PHE A 135 -5.82 11.54 3.22
CA PHE A 135 -4.39 11.42 2.89
C PHE A 135 -3.48 11.90 4.02
N TRP A 136 -4.02 12.63 5.01
CA TRP A 136 -3.26 13.02 6.19
C TRP A 136 -3.35 11.96 7.27
N THR A 137 -4.57 11.63 7.73
CA THR A 137 -4.77 10.71 8.86
C THR A 137 -4.58 9.24 8.48
N GLU A 138 -4.68 8.92 7.18
CA GLU A 138 -4.66 7.56 6.62
C GLU A 138 -5.75 6.61 7.17
N GLN A 139 -6.70 7.15 7.93
CA GLN A 139 -7.77 6.38 8.53
C GLN A 139 -8.75 5.94 7.44
N GLY A 140 -8.79 4.62 7.21
CA GLY A 140 -9.54 4.04 6.10
C GLY A 140 -8.80 4.04 4.76
N TYR A 141 -7.56 4.55 4.65
CA TYR A 141 -6.83 4.65 3.38
C TYR A 141 -6.47 3.28 2.79
N ARG A 142 -5.93 2.36 3.59
CA ARG A 142 -5.64 1.00 3.13
C ARG A 142 -6.93 0.35 2.60
N LEU A 143 -6.87 -0.29 1.43
CA LEU A 143 -8.05 -0.89 0.77
C LEU A 143 -9.12 0.12 0.25
N SER A 144 -8.86 1.44 0.17
CA SER A 144 -9.85 2.45 -0.25
C SER A 144 -9.95 2.73 -1.77
N TRP A 145 -9.45 1.81 -2.61
CA TRP A 145 -9.29 1.99 -4.07
C TRP A 145 -8.54 3.28 -4.48
N ARG A 146 -7.75 3.85 -3.56
CA ARG A 146 -6.92 5.03 -3.78
C ARG A 146 -5.47 4.60 -3.75
N VAL A 147 -4.89 4.45 -4.92
CA VAL A 147 -3.50 4.05 -5.09
C VAL A 147 -2.72 5.23 -5.64
N MET A 148 -1.57 5.52 -5.04
CA MET A 148 -0.62 6.55 -5.51
C MET A 148 -1.20 7.97 -5.60
N LEU A 149 -2.17 8.34 -4.75
CA LEU A 149 -2.72 9.70 -4.67
C LEU A 149 -2.01 10.59 -3.64
N MET A 150 -1.09 10.01 -2.87
CA MET A 150 -0.35 10.72 -1.82
C MET A 150 1.13 10.35 -1.84
N GLU A 151 1.96 11.34 -1.56
CA GLU A 151 3.36 11.24 -1.23
C GLU A 151 3.59 11.96 0.10
N LYS A 152 4.20 11.24 1.06
CA LYS A 152 4.59 11.78 2.35
C LYS A 152 6.08 11.58 2.57
N ALA A 153 6.68 12.56 3.22
CA ALA A 153 7.98 12.43 3.87
C ALA A 153 7.85 12.99 5.27
N GLY A 154 8.47 12.33 6.25
CA GLY A 154 8.36 12.75 7.64
C GLY A 154 9.60 12.40 8.45
N TYR A 155 9.69 13.03 9.60
CA TYR A 155 10.73 12.87 10.60
C TYR A 155 10.09 12.81 11.97
N VAL A 156 10.57 11.90 12.82
CA VAL A 156 9.98 11.63 14.14
C VAL A 156 11.08 11.50 15.18
N THR A 157 10.95 12.23 16.27
CA THR A 157 11.74 12.04 17.49
C THR A 157 10.83 11.53 18.60
N PHE A 158 11.26 10.51 19.33
CA PHE A 158 10.52 9.98 20.48
C PHE A 158 11.11 10.51 21.77
N HIS A 159 10.26 10.97 22.68
CA HIS A 159 10.63 11.39 24.02
C HIS A 159 10.17 10.33 25.02
N ILE A 160 11.10 9.86 25.85
CA ILE A 160 10.87 8.82 26.85
C ILE A 160 11.04 9.44 28.22
N THR A 161 10.00 9.42 29.03
CA THR A 161 9.99 9.99 30.38
C THR A 161 9.74 8.90 31.42
N ASP A 162 10.62 8.78 32.42
CA ASP A 162 10.39 7.93 33.59
C ASP A 162 9.57 8.74 34.62
N PRO A 163 8.29 8.40 34.86
CA PRO A 163 7.43 9.16 35.78
C PRO A 163 7.89 9.09 37.24
N ARG A 164 8.66 8.06 37.62
CA ARG A 164 9.17 7.90 38.99
C ARG A 164 10.35 8.83 39.28
N THR A 165 11.23 9.02 38.30
CA THR A 165 12.44 9.85 38.47
C THR A 165 12.32 11.24 37.84
N GLY A 166 11.32 11.46 36.99
CA GLY A 166 11.15 12.69 36.21
C GLY A 166 12.23 12.89 35.15
N ARG A 167 13.05 11.88 34.86
CA ARG A 167 14.10 11.95 33.85
C ARG A 167 13.50 11.70 32.48
N SER A 168 13.79 12.59 31.54
CA SER A 168 13.47 12.43 30.13
C SER A 168 14.72 12.15 29.30
N GLY A 169 14.53 11.44 28.19
CA GLY A 169 15.54 11.23 27.16
C GLY A 169 14.88 11.16 25.79
N GLU A 170 15.71 11.19 24.74
CA GLU A 170 15.26 11.07 23.36
C GLU A 170 15.71 9.73 22.78
N ALA A 171 14.89 9.14 21.92
CA ALA A 171 15.26 8.02 21.07
C ALA A 171 15.06 8.40 19.61
N HIS A 172 16.09 8.16 18.81
CA HIS A 172 16.04 8.34 17.37
C HIS A 172 15.74 7.00 16.69
N PRO A 173 14.72 6.93 15.82
CA PRO A 173 14.39 5.69 15.11
C PRO A 173 15.56 5.08 14.33
N SER A 174 16.49 5.89 13.84
CA SER A 174 17.69 5.45 13.11
C SER A 174 18.62 4.53 13.91
N ASP A 175 18.54 4.57 15.25
CA ASP A 175 19.35 3.70 16.12
C ASP A 175 18.79 2.27 16.18
N TYR A 176 17.55 2.08 15.74
CA TYR A 176 16.77 0.84 15.88
C TYR A 176 16.32 0.25 14.56
N LEU A 177 16.00 1.11 13.60
CA LEU A 177 15.32 0.77 12.36
C LEU A 177 16.28 0.89 11.17
N THR A 178 16.08 0.03 10.17
CA THR A 178 16.70 0.24 8.87
C THR A 178 16.14 1.52 8.22
N PRO A 179 16.87 2.17 7.29
CA PRO A 179 16.39 3.39 6.63
C PRO A 179 15.02 3.25 5.97
N ASN A 180 14.69 2.07 5.44
CA ASN A 180 13.38 1.82 4.84
C ASN A 180 12.27 1.68 5.88
N GLN A 181 12.54 1.06 7.05
CA GLN A 181 11.58 0.96 8.14
C GLN A 181 11.33 2.34 8.77
N GLU A 182 12.39 3.11 9.01
CA GLU A 182 12.28 4.50 9.49
C GLU A 182 11.45 5.34 8.52
N LYS A 183 11.76 5.31 7.22
CA LYS A 183 11.00 6.04 6.20
C LYS A 183 9.50 5.70 6.23
N GLN A 184 9.15 4.41 6.37
CA GLN A 184 7.76 3.98 6.44
C GLN A 184 7.10 4.42 7.74
N MET A 185 7.81 4.25 8.87
CA MET A 185 7.33 4.58 10.20
C MET A 185 7.04 6.07 10.32
N SER A 186 7.97 6.93 9.91
CA SER A 186 7.91 8.38 10.11
C SER A 186 6.76 9.11 9.40
N THR A 187 5.92 8.40 8.63
CA THR A 187 4.78 8.98 7.90
C THR A 187 3.45 8.29 8.21
N GLN A 188 3.48 7.15 8.89
CA GLN A 188 2.32 6.28 9.12
C GLN A 188 2.00 6.19 10.62
N PRO A 189 0.79 6.61 11.04
CA PRO A 189 0.46 6.77 12.46
C PRO A 189 0.41 5.43 13.22
N ASP A 190 0.03 4.35 12.54
CA ASP A 190 0.04 2.99 13.13
C ASP A 190 1.46 2.49 13.37
N LEU A 191 2.41 2.80 12.48
CA LEU A 191 3.79 2.42 12.65
C LEU A 191 4.51 3.26 13.71
N ILE A 192 4.19 4.56 13.82
CA ILE A 192 4.67 5.42 14.91
C ILE A 192 4.24 4.83 16.26
N LEU A 193 2.96 4.47 16.38
CA LEU A 193 2.42 3.85 17.60
C LEU A 193 3.07 2.49 17.89
N GLN A 194 3.23 1.63 16.88
CA GLN A 194 3.91 0.34 17.05
C GLN A 194 5.36 0.52 17.52
N PHE A 195 6.06 1.55 17.05
CA PHE A 195 7.42 1.84 17.48
C PHE A 195 7.46 2.39 18.91
N ALA A 196 6.49 3.20 19.32
CA ALA A 196 6.33 3.63 20.72
C ALA A 196 6.19 2.42 21.66
N HIS A 197 5.32 1.45 21.34
CA HIS A 197 5.19 0.21 22.12
C HIS A 197 6.44 -0.69 22.09
N TYR A 198 7.24 -0.60 21.03
CA TYR A 198 8.54 -1.28 21.00
C TYR A 198 9.51 -0.64 21.99
N LEU A 199 9.61 0.70 21.99
CA LEU A 199 10.44 1.44 22.94
C LEU A 199 9.98 1.21 24.38
N GLU A 200 8.67 1.19 24.65
CA GLU A 200 8.12 0.91 25.97
C GLU A 200 8.68 -0.40 26.54
N LYS A 201 8.60 -1.49 25.77
CA LYS A 201 9.11 -2.82 26.14
C LYS A 201 10.62 -2.82 26.33
N GLU A 202 11.35 -2.07 25.51
CA GLU A 202 12.80 -1.96 25.60
C GLU A 202 13.24 -1.26 26.89
N TYR A 203 12.58 -0.15 27.26
CA TYR A 203 12.90 0.60 28.45
C TYR A 203 12.41 -0.09 29.73
N GLN A 204 11.28 -0.82 29.66
CA GLN A 204 10.85 -1.77 30.70
C GLN A 204 11.91 -2.84 30.96
N ALA A 205 12.49 -3.43 29.91
CA ALA A 205 13.57 -4.39 30.05
C ALA A 205 14.86 -3.78 30.66
N LYS A 206 15.07 -2.46 30.53
CA LYS A 206 16.17 -1.70 31.15
C LYS A 206 15.87 -1.24 32.58
N GLY A 207 14.67 -1.52 33.11
CA GLY A 207 14.28 -1.23 34.50
C GLY A 207 13.47 0.06 34.69
N VAL A 208 12.95 0.66 33.62
CA VAL A 208 11.95 1.74 33.71
C VAL A 208 10.56 1.09 33.70
N GLU A 209 9.89 0.98 34.85
CA GLU A 209 8.67 0.17 34.98
C GLU A 209 7.51 0.64 34.09
N ASP A 210 7.31 1.95 33.96
CA ASP A 210 6.15 2.56 33.29
C ASP A 210 6.57 3.81 32.51
N PRO A 211 7.32 3.67 31.40
CA PRO A 211 7.81 4.82 30.65
C PRO A 211 6.68 5.52 29.90
N VAL A 212 6.55 6.83 30.06
CA VAL A 212 5.65 7.68 29.24
C VAL A 212 6.38 7.99 27.93
N ILE A 213 5.77 7.68 26.79
CA ILE A 213 6.40 7.86 25.47
C ILE A 213 5.54 8.77 24.61
N THR A 214 6.08 9.93 24.30
CA THR A 214 5.48 10.87 23.34
C THR A 214 6.33 10.96 22.07
N ALA A 215 5.74 11.49 20.99
CA ALA A 215 6.45 11.61 19.71
C ALA A 215 6.24 13.00 19.10
N GLU A 216 7.35 13.65 18.75
CA GLU A 216 7.35 14.84 17.91
C GLU A 216 7.53 14.40 16.45
N ALA A 217 6.41 14.36 15.71
CA ALA A 217 6.37 13.89 14.33
C ALA A 217 6.01 15.02 13.36
N TYR A 218 6.88 15.30 12.39
CA TYR A 218 6.63 16.27 11.34
C TYR A 218 6.48 15.57 9.99
N VAL A 219 5.39 15.86 9.27
CA VAL A 219 5.07 15.20 8.00
C VAL A 219 4.73 16.25 6.94
N THR A 220 5.28 16.06 5.75
CA THR A 220 4.91 16.76 4.50
C THR A 220 3.90 15.92 3.72
N LEU A 221 3.01 16.57 2.96
CA LEU A 221 2.01 15.91 2.13
C LEU A 221 1.99 16.53 0.73
N ASN A 222 2.23 15.74 -0.31
CA ASN A 222 2.13 16.15 -1.72
C ASN A 222 2.86 17.46 -2.05
N GLY A 223 4.10 17.60 -1.57
CA GLY A 223 4.95 18.77 -1.80
C GLY A 223 4.58 20.02 -0.98
N GLN A 224 3.57 19.95 -0.11
CA GLN A 224 3.27 21.00 0.86
C GLN A 224 4.26 20.99 2.02
N GLY A 225 4.37 22.14 2.71
CA GLY A 225 5.25 22.32 3.87
C GLY A 225 4.95 21.33 5.00
N SER A 226 5.98 21.06 5.81
CA SER A 226 5.89 20.12 6.93
C SER A 226 4.98 20.65 8.03
N ARG A 227 4.16 19.79 8.62
CA ARG A 227 3.28 20.11 9.75
C ARG A 227 3.41 19.05 10.84
N LEU A 228 3.12 19.44 12.07
CA LEU A 228 3.07 18.52 13.20
C LEU A 228 1.94 17.51 12.97
N PHE A 229 2.25 16.22 13.09
CA PHE A 229 1.39 15.12 12.67
C PHE A 229 0.75 14.38 13.84
N ILE A 230 1.52 14.18 14.91
CA ILE A 230 1.09 13.52 16.14
C ILE A 230 1.09 14.55 17.26
N ASP A 231 0.10 14.46 18.15
CA ASP A 231 0.04 15.29 19.35
C ASP A 231 1.27 15.01 20.26
N PRO A 232 2.17 15.98 20.46
CA PRO A 232 3.41 15.78 21.21
C PRO A 232 3.20 15.57 22.71
N GLU A 233 2.00 15.88 23.23
CA GLU A 233 1.64 15.68 24.62
C GLU A 233 0.89 14.36 24.85
N ALA A 234 0.49 13.67 23.77
CA ALA A 234 -0.21 12.39 23.88
C ALA A 234 0.77 11.27 24.24
N ASP A 235 0.55 10.62 25.39
CA ASP A 235 1.24 9.38 25.71
C ASP A 235 0.77 8.28 24.78
N LEU A 236 1.68 7.81 23.93
CA LEU A 236 1.43 6.77 22.95
C LEU A 236 1.36 5.37 23.57
N THR A 237 1.92 5.17 24.78
CA THR A 237 1.86 3.86 25.47
C THR A 237 0.45 3.50 25.93
N GLU A 238 -0.40 4.51 26.14
CA GLU A 238 -1.81 4.33 26.51
C GLU A 238 -2.75 4.20 25.29
N LYS A 239 -2.24 4.23 24.06
CA LYS A 239 -3.07 4.22 22.84
C LYS A 239 -3.03 2.86 22.16
N ASP A 240 -4.20 2.40 21.71
CA ASP A 240 -4.32 1.13 20.98
C ASP A 240 -4.57 1.35 19.48
N ASP A 241 -3.92 0.53 18.64
CA ASP A 241 -4.23 0.50 17.20
C ASP A 241 -5.56 -0.25 16.97
N SER A 242 -6.60 0.51 16.63
CA SER A 242 -7.91 -0.03 16.30
C SER A 242 -8.52 0.66 15.06
N PHE A 243 -9.71 0.19 14.67
CA PHE A 243 -10.50 0.85 13.64
C PHE A 243 -11.27 2.08 14.15
N ALA A 244 -11.17 2.43 15.43
CA ALA A 244 -11.76 3.67 15.95
C ALA A 244 -10.99 4.90 15.43
N PRO A 245 -11.63 6.09 15.44
CA PRO A 245 -10.94 7.35 15.19
C PRO A 245 -9.71 7.51 16.10
N LYS A 246 -8.57 7.83 15.49
CA LYS A 246 -7.30 8.04 16.21
C LYS A 246 -7.20 9.49 16.68
N GLU A 247 -7.36 9.72 17.98
CA GLU A 247 -7.40 11.07 18.58
C GLU A 247 -6.01 11.72 18.71
N TRP A 248 -4.94 10.93 18.71
CA TRP A 248 -3.56 11.42 18.80
C TRP A 248 -2.99 11.92 17.46
N ILE A 249 -3.77 11.87 16.38
CA ILE A 249 -3.39 12.43 15.08
C ILE A 249 -3.96 13.85 15.01
N LEU A 250 -3.09 14.83 14.81
CA LEU A 250 -3.50 16.22 14.67
C LEU A 250 -4.21 16.45 13.32
N ASP A 251 -5.17 17.37 13.31
CA ASP A 251 -5.85 17.76 12.08
C ASP A 251 -4.89 18.46 11.10
N TYR A 252 -5.13 18.25 9.82
CA TYR A 252 -4.43 19.01 8.78
C TYR A 252 -5.07 20.40 8.67
N GLU A 253 -4.56 21.35 9.44
CA GLU A 253 -4.90 22.77 9.26
C GLU A 253 -4.50 23.21 7.84
N ASP A 254 -5.33 24.00 7.18
CA ASP A 254 -5.02 24.59 5.87
C ASP A 254 -4.22 25.89 6.03
#